data_AF-A0A358I0Z7-F1
#
_entry.id   AF-A0A358I0Z7-F1
#
_cell.length_a   1.000
_cell.length_b   1.000
_cell.length_c   1.000
_cell.angle_alpha   90.00
_cell.angle_beta   90.00
_cell.angle_gamma   90.00
#
_symmetry.space_group_name_H-M   'P 1'
#
loop_
_entity.id
_entity.type
_entity.pdbx_description
1 polymer ?
#
loop_
_entity_poly.entity_id
_entity_poly.type
_entity_poly.pdbx_seq_one_letter_code
_entity_poly.pdbx_strand_id
1 'polypeptide(L)'
;MLLDLIKVFIPALFAFSIGIGITPVFSHYLYAHKMWKRKAGKGDETPLFNKLHESRETGIPRMGGIVIWFSSAIAIFGVSAASIIFDGSLFSKLDFLSRDQTWIPLSALIIGAVIGLIDDFLEIRGRGDNKTGGLSLLKRLLVVCIVGLLVGIWFHYKLDVVTVGLPFIGPLYIGWLIIPLFTAVMLSVYSGGIIDGIDGLAGGIFAVIFGAYGAIAFFQNQINLAAFCAAVIGGILAFLWFNIPPARFYMSETGSMALTLCLSIVAFMTDSLGEGEGLFVLPIIAFPLFATSASVILQKFYKRFLGRKLLIISPLHHHFEALGWPSYKVTMRYWVLAVIFAIFGLTLTLVS
;
A
#
# COMPACT_ATOMS: atom_id res chain seq x y z
N MET A 1 -11.87 17.20 19.90
CA MET A 1 -11.65 15.78 20.27
C MET A 1 -12.79 14.86 19.84
N LEU A 2 -14.01 14.93 20.40
CA LEU A 2 -15.08 13.98 20.02
C LEU A 2 -15.44 14.06 18.52
N LEU A 3 -15.58 15.27 17.99
CA LEU A 3 -15.88 15.47 16.57
C LEU A 3 -14.74 14.97 15.67
N ASP A 4 -13.48 15.12 16.08
CA ASP A 4 -12.33 14.64 15.32
C ASP A 4 -12.30 13.11 15.26
N LEU A 5 -12.63 12.43 16.38
CA LEU A 5 -12.78 10.97 16.39
C LEU A 5 -13.88 10.52 15.44
N ILE A 6 -15.04 11.19 15.48
CA ILE A 6 -16.16 10.89 14.57
C ILE A 6 -15.72 11.10 13.11
N LYS A 7 -15.03 12.20 12.82
CA LYS A 7 -14.50 12.52 11.49
C LYS A 7 -13.51 11.48 10.97
N VAL A 8 -12.73 10.85 11.84
CA VAL A 8 -11.78 9.80 11.45
C VAL A 8 -12.46 8.44 11.28
N PHE A 9 -13.34 8.03 12.20
CA PHE A 9 -13.91 6.67 12.18
C PHE A 9 -15.09 6.50 11.23
N ILE A 10 -15.92 7.53 11.00
CA ILE A 10 -17.06 7.40 10.08
C ILE A 10 -16.61 7.04 8.65
N PRO A 11 -15.61 7.70 8.04
CA PRO A 11 -15.13 7.34 6.72
C PRO A 11 -14.64 5.89 6.62
N ALA A 12 -13.99 5.36 7.67
CA ALA A 12 -13.56 3.97 7.73
C ALA A 12 -14.76 3.00 7.67
N LEU A 13 -15.77 3.23 8.50
CA LEU A 13 -16.98 2.42 8.53
C LEU A 13 -17.74 2.49 7.20
N PHE A 14 -17.78 3.68 6.59
CA PHE A 14 -18.45 3.89 5.32
C PHE A 14 -17.72 3.19 4.18
N ALA A 15 -16.39 3.34 4.07
CA ALA A 15 -15.56 2.63 3.09
C ALA A 15 -15.67 1.11 3.27
N PHE A 16 -15.63 0.61 4.50
CA PHE A 16 -15.82 -0.81 4.79
C PHE A 16 -17.19 -1.31 4.32
N SER A 17 -18.25 -0.59 4.67
CA SER A 17 -19.63 -0.97 4.31
C SER A 17 -19.85 -0.98 2.79
N ILE A 18 -19.35 0.04 2.09
CA ILE A 18 -19.36 0.08 0.62
C ILE A 18 -18.59 -1.11 0.07
N GLY A 19 -17.37 -1.37 0.56
CA GLY A 19 -16.52 -2.48 0.13
C GLY A 19 -17.21 -3.83 0.29
N ILE A 20 -17.84 -4.09 1.44
CA ILE A 20 -18.63 -5.31 1.68
C ILE A 20 -19.80 -5.41 0.70
N GLY A 21 -20.52 -4.30 0.47
CA GLY A 21 -21.68 -4.26 -0.42
C GLY A 21 -21.35 -4.51 -1.90
N ILE A 22 -20.25 -3.93 -2.41
CA ILE A 22 -19.87 -4.07 -3.82
C ILE A 22 -19.23 -5.44 -4.13
N THR A 23 -18.59 -6.08 -3.14
CA THR A 23 -17.75 -7.24 -3.39
C THR A 23 -18.50 -8.47 -3.93
N PRO A 24 -19.72 -8.83 -3.47
CA PRO A 24 -20.47 -9.95 -4.04
C PRO A 24 -20.70 -9.80 -5.55
N VAL A 25 -21.11 -8.61 -6.00
CA VAL A 25 -21.34 -8.31 -7.42
C VAL A 25 -20.02 -8.31 -8.18
N PHE A 26 -19.00 -7.65 -7.62
CA PHE A 26 -17.68 -7.55 -8.24
C PHE A 26 -17.00 -8.93 -8.38
N SER A 27 -17.01 -9.74 -7.33
CA SER A 27 -16.45 -11.09 -7.37
C SER A 27 -17.17 -11.96 -8.39
N HIS A 28 -18.51 -11.90 -8.46
CA HIS A 28 -19.26 -12.61 -9.50
C HIS A 28 -18.80 -12.21 -10.91
N TYR A 29 -18.63 -10.91 -11.17
CA TYR A 29 -18.10 -10.41 -12.45
C TYR A 29 -16.71 -10.97 -12.75
N LEU A 30 -15.80 -10.97 -11.77
CA LEU A 30 -14.44 -11.48 -11.93
C LEU A 30 -14.40 -12.97 -12.29
N TYR A 31 -15.24 -13.78 -11.63
CA TYR A 31 -15.35 -15.21 -11.92
C TYR A 31 -16.02 -15.47 -13.27
N ALA A 32 -17.09 -14.76 -13.60
CA ALA A 32 -17.81 -14.89 -14.86
C ALA A 32 -16.90 -14.61 -16.09
N HIS A 33 -15.99 -13.65 -15.96
CA HIS A 33 -15.06 -13.25 -17.03
C HIS A 33 -13.69 -13.92 -16.92
N LYS A 34 -13.51 -14.86 -15.98
CA LYS A 34 -12.25 -15.61 -15.76
C LYS A 34 -11.03 -14.69 -15.62
N MET A 35 -11.14 -13.70 -14.74
CA MET A 35 -10.13 -12.64 -14.53
C MET A 35 -8.90 -13.13 -13.75
N TRP A 36 -8.29 -14.24 -14.16
CA TRP A 36 -7.07 -14.83 -13.58
C TRP A 36 -5.99 -15.03 -14.65
N LYS A 37 -4.77 -15.43 -14.24
CA LYS A 37 -3.67 -15.60 -15.20
C LYS A 37 -3.91 -16.80 -16.11
N ARG A 38 -3.50 -16.67 -17.37
CA ARG A 38 -3.51 -17.78 -18.35
C ARG A 38 -2.38 -18.78 -18.13
N LYS A 39 -1.25 -18.34 -17.55
CA LYS A 39 -0.07 -19.17 -17.26
C LYS A 39 0.41 -18.89 -15.84
N ALA A 40 0.65 -19.95 -15.08
CA ALA A 40 1.23 -19.87 -13.73
C ALA A 40 2.75 -19.68 -13.81
N GLY A 41 3.32 -19.04 -12.77
CA GLY A 41 4.75 -18.92 -12.55
C GLY A 41 5.41 -17.72 -13.20
N LYS A 42 6.73 -17.61 -13.02
CA LYS A 42 7.58 -16.53 -13.57
C LYS A 42 8.57 -17.03 -14.65
N GLY A 43 8.19 -18.10 -15.36
CA GLY A 43 9.03 -18.79 -16.36
C GLY A 43 9.91 -19.89 -15.76
N ASP A 44 10.78 -20.50 -16.56
CA ASP A 44 11.49 -21.75 -16.24
C ASP A 44 12.61 -21.60 -15.18
N GLU A 45 13.06 -20.37 -14.92
CA GLU A 45 14.20 -20.08 -14.02
C GLU A 45 13.86 -20.20 -12.52
N THR A 46 12.59 -20.44 -12.16
CA THR A 46 12.12 -20.49 -10.76
C THR A 46 11.22 -21.70 -10.45
N PRO A 47 11.72 -22.94 -10.51
CA PRO A 47 10.90 -24.15 -10.40
C PRO A 47 10.18 -24.30 -9.05
N LEU A 48 10.85 -23.94 -7.94
CA LEU A 48 10.25 -24.02 -6.60
C LEU A 48 9.13 -22.98 -6.40
N PHE A 49 9.29 -21.78 -6.98
CA PHE A 49 8.26 -20.73 -6.96
C PHE A 49 7.03 -21.21 -7.72
N ASN A 50 7.25 -21.73 -8.93
CA ASN A 50 6.19 -22.20 -9.80
C ASN A 50 5.41 -23.34 -9.13
N LYS A 51 6.10 -24.29 -8.48
CA LYS A 51 5.44 -25.39 -7.75
C LYS A 51 4.55 -24.91 -6.59
N LEU A 52 4.95 -23.84 -5.88
CA LEU A 52 4.13 -23.26 -4.81
C LEU A 52 2.89 -22.51 -5.35
N HIS A 53 2.91 -22.08 -6.62
CA HIS A 53 1.90 -21.20 -7.22
C HIS A 53 1.03 -21.85 -8.30
N GLU A 54 1.36 -23.08 -8.72
CA GLU A 54 0.77 -23.78 -9.87
C GLU A 54 -0.76 -23.90 -9.78
N SER A 55 -1.29 -24.25 -8.61
CA SER A 55 -2.74 -24.37 -8.37
C SER A 55 -3.43 -23.07 -7.96
N ARG A 56 -2.67 -22.05 -7.51
CA ARG A 56 -3.20 -20.80 -6.96
C ARG A 56 -3.39 -19.71 -8.02
N GLU A 57 -2.47 -19.60 -8.97
CA GLU A 57 -2.46 -18.49 -9.94
C GLU A 57 -3.46 -18.64 -11.11
N THR A 58 -4.02 -19.83 -11.33
CA THR A 58 -4.88 -20.15 -12.49
C THR A 58 -6.36 -20.38 -12.13
N GLY A 59 -6.73 -20.27 -10.85
CA GLY A 59 -8.09 -20.52 -10.37
C GLY A 59 -8.70 -19.40 -9.50
N ILE A 60 -7.90 -18.41 -9.09
CA ILE A 60 -8.34 -17.31 -8.23
C ILE A 60 -8.22 -15.98 -9.00
N PRO A 61 -9.32 -15.21 -9.12
CA PRO A 61 -9.28 -13.92 -9.80
C PRO A 61 -8.29 -12.92 -9.22
N ARG A 62 -7.82 -12.00 -10.07
CA ARG A 62 -7.01 -10.84 -9.70
C ARG A 62 -7.87 -9.58 -9.69
N MET A 63 -7.26 -8.42 -9.45
CA MET A 63 -7.90 -7.10 -9.40
C MET A 63 -8.75 -6.86 -8.15
N GLY A 64 -8.50 -7.61 -7.07
CA GLY A 64 -9.13 -7.39 -5.77
C GLY A 64 -8.84 -6.01 -5.17
N GLY A 65 -7.71 -5.39 -5.54
CA GLY A 65 -7.36 -4.03 -5.16
C GLY A 65 -8.42 -2.99 -5.53
N ILE A 66 -9.28 -3.26 -6.52
CA ILE A 66 -10.44 -2.43 -6.86
C ILE A 66 -11.35 -2.23 -5.66
N VAL A 67 -11.60 -3.28 -4.87
CA VAL A 67 -12.43 -3.16 -3.66
C VAL A 67 -11.84 -2.12 -2.71
N ILE A 68 -10.51 -2.05 -2.59
CA ILE A 68 -9.80 -1.13 -1.69
C ILE A 68 -9.94 0.31 -2.17
N TRP A 69 -9.41 0.62 -3.35
CA TRP A 69 -9.33 2.01 -3.81
C TRP A 69 -10.70 2.57 -4.20
N PHE A 70 -11.60 1.74 -4.73
CA PHE A 70 -12.93 2.19 -5.15
C PHE A 70 -13.83 2.49 -3.95
N SER A 71 -13.86 1.60 -2.95
CA SER A 71 -14.65 1.85 -1.73
C SER A 71 -14.11 3.05 -0.95
N SER A 72 -12.78 3.20 -0.85
CA SER A 72 -12.15 4.35 -0.21
C SER A 72 -12.48 5.65 -0.96
N ALA A 73 -12.38 5.66 -2.29
CA ALA A 73 -12.70 6.84 -3.10
C ALA A 73 -14.18 7.23 -2.98
N ILE A 74 -15.11 6.26 -3.06
CA ILE A 74 -16.54 6.52 -2.87
C ILE A 74 -16.80 7.08 -1.47
N ALA A 75 -16.15 6.56 -0.43
CA ALA A 75 -16.32 7.08 0.91
C ALA A 75 -15.83 8.54 1.02
N ILE A 76 -14.65 8.85 0.47
CA ILE A 76 -14.07 10.20 0.48
C ILE A 76 -14.96 11.18 -0.29
N PHE A 77 -15.29 10.87 -1.54
CA PHE A 77 -16.13 11.75 -2.37
C PHE A 77 -17.58 11.81 -1.87
N GLY A 78 -18.10 10.71 -1.30
CA GLY A 78 -19.45 10.65 -0.75
C GLY A 78 -19.61 11.52 0.49
N VAL A 79 -18.63 11.51 1.41
CA VAL A 79 -18.64 12.40 2.58
C VAL A 79 -18.53 13.87 2.14
N SER A 80 -17.65 14.18 1.18
CA SER A 80 -17.53 15.55 0.65
C SER A 80 -18.78 16.01 -0.10
N ALA A 81 -19.41 15.14 -0.91
CA ALA A 81 -20.67 15.45 -1.57
C ALA A 81 -21.81 15.65 -0.56
N ALA A 82 -21.87 14.84 0.50
CA ALA A 82 -22.85 15.02 1.57
C ALA A 82 -22.68 16.35 2.30
N SER A 83 -21.45 16.83 2.48
CA SER A 83 -21.15 18.18 3.00
C SER A 83 -21.75 19.29 2.13
N ILE A 84 -21.70 19.14 0.80
CA ILE A 84 -22.26 20.13 -0.14
C ILE A 84 -23.80 20.06 -0.18
N ILE A 85 -24.37 18.84 -0.16
CA ILE A 85 -25.82 18.62 -0.31
C ILE A 85 -26.58 18.94 0.97
N PHE A 86 -26.05 18.50 2.12
CA PHE A 86 -26.66 18.70 3.42
C PHE A 86 -25.91 19.85 4.10
N ASP A 87 -26.31 21.07 3.76
CA ASP A 87 -25.76 22.33 4.30
C ASP A 87 -26.09 22.49 5.80
N GLY A 88 -25.44 21.66 6.61
CA GLY A 88 -25.58 21.58 8.04
C GLY A 88 -24.21 21.50 8.70
N SER A 89 -24.13 22.02 9.93
CA SER A 89 -22.89 22.13 10.70
C SER A 89 -22.17 20.79 10.94
N LEU A 90 -22.83 19.64 10.77
CA LEU A 90 -22.25 18.32 11.04
C LEU A 90 -21.56 17.73 9.80
N PHE A 91 -22.21 17.71 8.63
CA PHE A 91 -21.60 17.16 7.40
C PHE A 91 -20.42 18.00 6.91
N SER A 92 -20.54 19.32 6.99
CA SER A 92 -19.43 20.24 6.73
C SER A 92 -18.22 20.00 7.64
N LYS A 93 -18.45 19.65 8.90
CA LYS A 93 -17.38 19.32 9.85
C LYS A 93 -16.75 17.94 9.58
N LEU A 94 -17.50 17.01 9.00
CA LEU A 94 -17.00 15.68 8.61
C LEU A 94 -16.22 15.70 7.29
N ASP A 95 -16.38 16.73 6.46
CA ASP A 95 -15.62 16.83 5.21
C ASP A 95 -14.12 16.89 5.49
N PHE A 96 -13.39 15.94 4.93
CA PHE A 96 -11.96 15.80 5.07
C PHE A 96 -11.26 15.86 3.72
N LEU A 97 -11.97 16.10 2.61
CA LEU A 97 -11.37 16.27 1.30
C LEU A 97 -10.71 17.64 1.19
N SER A 98 -9.52 17.78 1.77
CA SER A 98 -8.79 19.04 1.81
C SER A 98 -7.55 19.06 0.92
N ARG A 99 -7.27 20.26 0.37
CA ARG A 99 -6.16 20.53 -0.56
C ARG A 99 -4.79 20.32 0.09
N ASP A 100 -4.66 20.68 1.36
CA ASP A 100 -3.45 20.60 2.16
C ASP A 100 -3.11 19.17 2.59
N GLN A 101 -4.11 18.33 2.89
CA GLN A 101 -3.89 17.02 3.52
C GLN A 101 -4.23 15.80 2.66
N THR A 102 -5.23 15.86 1.78
CA THR A 102 -5.80 14.62 1.19
C THR A 102 -5.73 14.54 -0.33
N TRP A 103 -5.65 15.67 -1.03
CA TRP A 103 -5.65 15.68 -2.49
C TRP A 103 -4.46 14.93 -3.10
N ILE A 104 -3.25 15.16 -2.55
CA ILE A 104 -2.04 14.54 -3.06
C ILE A 104 -2.03 13.02 -2.83
N PRO A 105 -2.27 12.49 -1.60
CA PRO A 105 -2.31 11.04 -1.39
C PRO A 105 -3.48 10.37 -2.12
N LEU A 106 -4.65 11.01 -2.23
CA LEU A 106 -5.77 10.52 -3.04
C LEU A 106 -5.39 10.44 -4.52
N SER A 107 -4.74 11.47 -5.06
CA SER A 107 -4.32 11.47 -6.47
C SER A 107 -3.35 10.33 -6.76
N ALA A 108 -2.39 10.07 -5.87
CA ALA A 108 -1.46 8.96 -6.03
C ALA A 108 -2.11 7.58 -5.87
N LEU A 109 -3.09 7.45 -4.96
CA LEU A 109 -3.91 6.25 -4.83
C LEU A 109 -4.62 5.94 -6.16
N ILE A 110 -5.26 6.94 -6.77
CA ILE A 110 -5.99 6.79 -8.04
C ILE A 110 -5.02 6.54 -9.21
N ILE A 111 -3.91 7.27 -9.31
CA ILE A 111 -2.90 7.07 -10.36
C ILE A 111 -2.32 5.64 -10.29
N GLY A 112 -1.93 5.20 -9.10
CA GLY A 112 -1.43 3.84 -8.89
C GLY A 112 -2.49 2.79 -9.19
N ALA A 113 -3.74 3.03 -8.79
CA ALA A 113 -4.86 2.14 -9.05
C ALA A 113 -5.11 1.94 -10.55
N VAL A 114 -5.14 3.04 -11.32
CA VAL A 114 -5.38 3.01 -12.77
C VAL A 114 -4.23 2.32 -13.50
N ILE A 115 -2.98 2.62 -13.14
CA ILE A 115 -1.82 2.02 -13.83
C ILE A 115 -1.67 0.54 -13.49
N GLY A 116 -1.86 0.17 -12.23
CA GLY A 116 -1.90 -1.24 -11.83
C GLY A 116 -3.08 -1.99 -12.44
N LEU A 117 -4.23 -1.32 -12.64
CA LEU A 117 -5.37 -1.90 -13.35
C LEU A 117 -5.05 -2.18 -14.82
N ILE A 118 -4.33 -1.29 -15.49
CA ILE A 118 -3.83 -1.50 -16.85
C ILE A 118 -2.87 -2.70 -16.87
N ASP A 119 -1.95 -2.80 -15.91
CA ASP A 119 -1.02 -3.92 -15.77
C ASP A 119 -1.76 -5.26 -15.63
N ASP A 120 -2.68 -5.33 -14.67
CA ASP A 120 -3.48 -6.53 -14.39
C ASP A 120 -4.31 -6.96 -15.62
N PHE A 121 -4.91 -6.00 -16.32
CA PHE A 121 -5.70 -6.28 -17.51
C PHE A 121 -4.86 -6.82 -18.67
N LEU A 122 -3.65 -6.26 -18.87
CA LEU A 122 -2.69 -6.77 -19.86
C LEU A 122 -2.25 -8.19 -19.48
N GLU A 123 -1.95 -8.44 -18.21
CA GLU A 123 -1.53 -9.77 -17.72
C GLU A 123 -2.63 -10.83 -17.90
N ILE A 124 -3.89 -10.52 -17.56
CA ILE A 124 -5.05 -11.42 -17.76
C ILE A 124 -5.27 -11.74 -19.25
N ARG A 125 -5.08 -10.75 -20.12
CA ARG A 125 -5.19 -10.95 -21.58
C ARG A 125 -3.98 -11.64 -22.19
N GLY A 126 -2.91 -11.88 -21.43
CA GLY A 126 -1.65 -12.40 -21.94
C GLY A 126 -1.00 -11.47 -22.97
N ARG A 127 -1.25 -10.15 -22.85
CA ARG A 127 -0.68 -9.10 -23.70
C ARG A 127 0.34 -8.29 -22.89
N GLY A 128 1.22 -7.58 -23.58
CA GLY A 128 2.26 -6.75 -22.96
C GLY A 128 3.66 -7.30 -23.21
N ASP A 129 4.65 -6.65 -22.61
CA ASP A 129 6.07 -6.86 -22.95
C ASP A 129 6.77 -7.87 -22.03
N ASN A 130 6.05 -8.35 -21.00
CA ASN A 130 6.60 -9.30 -20.04
C ASN A 130 6.27 -10.74 -20.44
N LYS A 131 7.14 -11.71 -20.07
CA LYS A 131 7.03 -13.13 -20.48
C LYS A 131 5.68 -13.78 -20.14
N THR A 132 5.02 -13.29 -19.08
CA THR A 132 3.73 -13.78 -18.58
C THR A 132 2.57 -12.84 -18.88
N GLY A 133 2.77 -11.79 -19.67
CA GLY A 133 1.85 -10.66 -19.84
C GLY A 133 2.06 -9.57 -18.78
N GLY A 134 1.42 -8.42 -19.00
CA GLY A 134 1.58 -7.22 -18.18
C GLY A 134 2.68 -6.29 -18.67
N LEU A 135 2.81 -5.15 -18.00
CA LEU A 135 3.86 -4.15 -18.14
C LEU A 135 5.19 -4.73 -17.66
N SER A 136 6.27 -4.35 -18.35
CA SER A 136 7.62 -4.68 -17.90
C SER A 136 7.91 -3.98 -16.57
N LEU A 137 8.79 -4.59 -15.76
CA LEU A 137 9.24 -3.98 -14.50
C LEU A 137 9.81 -2.57 -14.74
N LEU A 138 10.53 -2.34 -15.84
CA LEU A 138 11.07 -1.04 -16.20
C LEU A 138 9.98 0.01 -16.43
N LYS A 139 8.88 -0.33 -17.12
CA LYS A 139 7.77 0.60 -17.34
C LYS A 139 7.08 0.96 -16.03
N ARG A 140 6.87 -0.01 -15.14
CA ARG A 140 6.28 0.25 -13.82
C ARG A 140 7.19 1.14 -12.96
N LEU A 141 8.49 0.83 -12.89
CA LEU A 141 9.46 1.66 -12.18
C LEU A 141 9.58 3.07 -12.77
N LEU A 142 9.48 3.21 -14.10
CA LEU A 142 9.48 4.52 -14.76
C LEU A 142 8.26 5.35 -14.34
N VAL A 143 7.07 4.74 -14.28
CA VAL A 143 5.88 5.42 -13.76
C VAL A 143 6.08 5.86 -12.31
N VAL A 144 6.51 4.96 -11.43
CA VAL A 144 6.75 5.27 -10.01
C VAL A 144 7.78 6.40 -9.87
N CYS A 145 8.83 6.38 -10.70
CA CYS A 145 9.84 7.42 -10.75
C CYS A 145 9.26 8.78 -11.20
N ILE A 146 8.45 8.81 -12.26
CA ILE A 146 7.79 10.04 -12.74
C ILE A 146 6.86 10.60 -11.66
N VAL A 147 6.02 9.76 -11.06
CA VAL A 147 5.12 10.19 -9.97
C VAL A 147 5.95 10.72 -8.79
N GLY A 148 7.01 10.01 -8.40
CA GLY A 148 7.93 10.43 -7.35
C GLY A 148 8.58 11.78 -7.63
N LEU A 149 9.06 12.02 -8.85
CA LEU A 149 9.65 13.29 -9.24
C LEU A 149 8.63 14.42 -9.22
N LEU A 150 7.43 14.21 -9.80
CA LEU A 150 6.39 15.23 -9.84
C LEU A 150 5.92 15.63 -8.44
N VAL A 151 5.71 14.64 -7.56
CA VAL A 151 5.31 14.91 -6.17
C VAL A 151 6.46 15.53 -5.40
N GLY A 152 7.70 15.06 -5.55
CA GLY A 152 8.88 15.67 -4.93
C GLY A 152 9.06 17.14 -5.32
N ILE A 153 8.91 17.47 -6.61
CA ILE A 153 8.92 18.85 -7.13
C ILE A 153 7.80 19.67 -6.48
N TRP A 154 6.59 19.13 -6.37
CA TRP A 154 5.48 19.81 -5.72
C TRP A 154 5.77 20.09 -4.24
N PHE A 155 6.27 19.10 -3.50
CA PHE A 155 6.63 19.25 -2.09
C PHE A 155 7.69 20.34 -1.90
N HIS A 156 8.71 20.37 -2.75
CA HIS A 156 9.77 21.37 -2.66
C HIS A 156 9.30 22.79 -3.01
N TYR A 157 8.63 22.98 -4.16
CA TYR A 157 8.32 24.31 -4.68
C TYR A 157 6.95 24.88 -4.29
N LYS A 158 6.01 24.03 -3.86
CA LYS A 158 4.65 24.48 -3.46
C LYS A 158 4.40 24.39 -1.98
N LEU A 159 5.11 23.51 -1.28
CA LEU A 159 4.96 23.30 0.16
C LEU A 159 6.22 23.69 0.94
N ASP A 160 7.25 24.23 0.26
CA ASP A 160 8.52 24.67 0.83
C ASP A 160 9.22 23.61 1.71
N VAL A 161 8.98 22.33 1.41
CA VAL A 161 9.61 21.22 2.14
C VAL A 161 11.08 21.12 1.74
N VAL A 162 11.97 21.34 2.71
CA VAL A 162 13.42 21.29 2.54
C VAL A 162 14.14 20.55 3.67
N THR A 163 13.40 20.06 4.65
CA THR A 163 13.92 19.38 5.84
C THR A 163 13.26 18.01 6.02
N VAL A 164 13.94 17.14 6.77
CA VAL A 164 13.39 15.86 7.23
C VAL A 164 13.57 15.76 8.74
N GLY A 165 12.55 15.28 9.46
CA GLY A 165 12.61 15.08 10.90
C GLY A 165 13.52 13.91 11.29
N LEU A 166 14.41 14.12 12.26
CA LEU A 166 15.23 13.05 12.86
C LEU A 166 14.87 12.85 14.34
N PRO A 167 14.54 11.61 14.75
CA PRO A 167 14.29 11.25 16.15
C PRO A 167 15.31 11.80 17.11
N PHE A 168 14.84 12.58 18.07
CA PHE A 168 15.60 13.16 19.18
C PHE A 168 16.70 14.17 18.78
N ILE A 169 16.85 14.46 17.49
CA ILE A 169 17.89 15.36 16.95
C ILE A 169 17.25 16.64 16.39
N GLY A 170 16.04 16.53 15.82
CA GLY A 170 15.34 17.64 15.18
C GLY A 170 15.51 17.66 13.65
N PRO A 171 15.12 18.76 12.99
CA PRO A 171 15.05 18.81 11.53
C PRO A 171 16.44 18.86 10.89
N LEU A 172 16.70 17.92 9.97
CA LEU A 172 17.88 17.92 9.10
C LEU A 172 17.59 18.68 7.81
N TYR A 173 18.38 19.70 7.49
CA TYR A 173 18.27 20.43 6.22
C TYR A 173 18.82 19.62 5.05
N ILE A 174 17.96 19.36 4.05
CA ILE A 174 18.26 18.61 2.84
C ILE A 174 18.23 19.52 1.59
N GLY A 175 17.43 20.58 1.60
CA GLY A 175 17.25 21.46 0.45
C GLY A 175 16.60 20.76 -0.73
N TRP A 176 17.06 21.07 -1.95
CA TRP A 176 16.50 20.51 -3.20
C TRP A 176 16.65 18.98 -3.32
N LEU A 177 17.58 18.38 -2.55
CA LEU A 177 17.78 16.92 -2.50
C LEU A 177 16.56 16.16 -1.95
N ILE A 178 15.56 16.86 -1.42
CA ILE A 178 14.27 16.27 -1.05
C ILE A 178 13.57 15.62 -2.26
N ILE A 179 13.76 16.17 -3.47
CA ILE A 179 13.13 15.67 -4.70
C ILE A 179 13.64 14.25 -5.05
N PRO A 180 14.96 14.02 -5.21
CA PRO A 180 15.48 12.67 -5.42
C PRO A 180 15.27 11.75 -4.22
N LEU A 181 15.30 12.27 -2.97
CA LEU A 181 15.00 11.47 -1.79
C LEU A 181 13.57 10.92 -1.82
N PHE A 182 12.59 11.79 -2.09
CA PHE A 182 11.19 11.40 -2.23
C PHE A 182 11.01 10.31 -3.28
N THR A 183 11.62 10.49 -4.45
CA THR A 183 11.56 9.51 -5.53
C THR A 183 12.17 8.16 -5.12
N ALA A 184 13.33 8.19 -4.44
CA ALA A 184 13.99 6.98 -3.96
C ALA A 184 13.17 6.23 -2.89
N VAL A 185 12.55 6.97 -1.96
CA VAL A 185 11.67 6.39 -0.94
C VAL A 185 10.44 5.77 -1.59
N MET A 186 9.79 6.47 -2.54
CA MET A 186 8.62 5.95 -3.24
C MET A 186 8.93 4.67 -4.02
N LEU A 187 10.08 4.60 -4.71
CA LEU A 187 10.57 3.38 -5.35
C LEU A 187 10.81 2.24 -4.34
N SER A 188 11.35 2.58 -3.17
CA SER A 188 11.63 1.59 -2.11
C SER A 188 10.35 1.02 -1.51
N VAL A 189 9.34 1.87 -1.25
CA VAL A 189 8.01 1.45 -0.77
C VAL A 189 7.28 0.62 -1.82
N TYR A 190 7.32 1.03 -3.09
CA TYR A 190 6.76 0.26 -4.21
C TYR A 190 7.37 -1.14 -4.32
N SER A 191 8.69 -1.27 -4.16
CA SER A 191 9.36 -2.58 -4.11
C SER A 191 8.85 -3.47 -2.96
N GLY A 192 8.42 -2.87 -1.84
CA GLY A 192 7.76 -3.58 -0.74
C GLY A 192 6.42 -4.22 -1.10
N GLY A 193 5.74 -3.74 -2.16
CA GLY A 193 4.50 -4.31 -2.68
C GLY A 193 4.59 -5.76 -3.15
N ILE A 194 5.81 -6.28 -3.34
CA ILE A 194 6.10 -7.70 -3.64
C ILE A 194 5.57 -8.65 -2.55
N ILE A 195 5.20 -8.14 -1.37
CA ILE A 195 4.63 -8.92 -0.29
C ILE A 195 3.26 -9.56 -0.61
N ASP A 196 2.56 -9.09 -1.65
CA ASP A 196 1.31 -9.68 -2.15
C ASP A 196 1.56 -11.03 -2.86
N GLY A 197 1.90 -12.05 -2.08
CA GLY A 197 2.13 -13.42 -2.54
C GLY A 197 1.46 -14.51 -1.69
N ILE A 198 0.86 -14.13 -0.55
CA ILE A 198 0.13 -15.04 0.34
C ILE A 198 -1.21 -14.40 0.73
N ASP A 199 -2.28 -15.20 0.71
CA ASP A 199 -3.62 -14.85 1.17
C ASP A 199 -3.60 -14.11 2.53
N GLY A 200 -4.21 -12.92 2.57
CA GLY A 200 -4.32 -12.06 3.75
C GLY A 200 -3.04 -11.32 4.15
N LEU A 201 -1.88 -11.63 3.56
CA LEU A 201 -0.59 -11.09 4.01
C LEU A 201 -0.48 -9.58 3.74
N ALA A 202 -0.58 -9.17 2.47
CA ALA A 202 -0.42 -7.77 2.09
C ALA A 202 -1.48 -6.87 2.72
N GLY A 203 -2.76 -7.28 2.65
CA GLY A 203 -3.87 -6.49 3.18
C GLY A 203 -3.73 -6.21 4.68
N GLY A 204 -3.43 -7.22 5.50
CA GLY A 204 -3.26 -7.00 6.94
C GLY A 204 -2.05 -6.11 7.26
N ILE A 205 -0.94 -6.24 6.53
CA ILE A 205 0.24 -5.39 6.73
C ILE A 205 -0.05 -3.93 6.36
N PHE A 206 -0.67 -3.68 5.21
CA PHE A 206 -1.06 -2.32 4.83
C PHE A 206 -2.08 -1.71 5.80
N ALA A 207 -3.06 -2.48 6.27
CA ALA A 207 -4.02 -1.98 7.27
C ALA A 207 -3.32 -1.49 8.54
N VAL A 208 -2.33 -2.25 9.04
CA VAL A 208 -1.55 -1.86 10.22
C VAL A 208 -0.68 -0.63 9.95
N ILE A 209 -0.03 -0.55 8.78
CA ILE A 209 0.81 0.60 8.42
C ILE A 209 -0.03 1.88 8.29
N PHE A 210 -1.13 1.84 7.56
CA PHE A 210 -2.05 2.99 7.46
C PHE A 210 -2.67 3.33 8.82
N GLY A 211 -2.90 2.34 9.69
CA GLY A 211 -3.33 2.56 11.08
C GLY A 211 -2.31 3.35 11.89
N ALA A 212 -1.03 2.98 11.80
CA ALA A 212 0.05 3.68 12.47
C ALA A 212 0.21 5.13 11.96
N TYR A 213 0.23 5.32 10.64
CA TYR A 213 0.31 6.66 10.06
C TYR A 213 -0.94 7.51 10.30
N GLY A 214 -2.13 6.89 10.32
CA GLY A 214 -3.36 7.56 10.72
C GLY A 214 -3.33 8.02 12.17
N ALA A 215 -2.74 7.22 13.07
CA ALA A 215 -2.52 7.60 14.46
C ALA A 215 -1.51 8.76 14.57
N ILE A 216 -0.37 8.69 13.87
CA ILE A 216 0.63 9.78 13.83
C ILE A 216 -0.04 11.07 13.35
N ALA A 217 -0.75 11.02 12.23
CA ALA A 217 -1.47 12.19 11.69
C ALA A 217 -2.48 12.76 12.70
N PHE A 218 -3.20 11.90 13.43
CA PHE A 218 -4.15 12.34 14.46
C PHE A 218 -3.44 13.06 15.62
N PHE A 219 -2.33 12.53 16.14
CA PHE A 219 -1.55 13.16 17.21
C PHE A 219 -0.89 14.47 16.76
N GLN A 220 -0.56 14.61 15.49
CA GLN A 220 -0.06 15.85 14.87
C GLN A 220 -1.17 16.83 14.46
N ASN A 221 -2.43 16.60 14.87
CA ASN A 221 -3.60 17.41 14.49
C ASN A 221 -3.89 17.47 12.97
N GLN A 222 -3.32 16.57 12.17
CA GLN A 222 -3.66 16.37 10.76
C GLN A 222 -4.92 15.50 10.61
N ILE A 223 -6.06 15.99 11.12
CA ILE A 223 -7.30 15.21 11.24
C ILE A 223 -7.82 14.75 9.88
N ASN A 224 -7.65 15.54 8.81
CA ASN A 224 -8.12 15.15 7.48
C ASN A 224 -7.26 14.02 6.91
N LEU A 225 -5.94 14.04 7.13
CA LEU A 225 -5.04 12.96 6.75
C LEU A 225 -5.31 11.68 7.56
N ALA A 226 -5.61 11.82 8.86
CA ALA A 226 -6.01 10.69 9.71
C ALA A 226 -7.32 10.05 9.21
N ALA A 227 -8.33 10.86 8.85
CA ALA A 227 -9.59 10.40 8.27
C ALA A 227 -9.38 9.72 6.90
N PHE A 228 -8.48 10.25 6.07
CA PHE A 228 -8.08 9.61 4.82
C PHE A 228 -7.45 8.23 5.05
N CYS A 229 -6.50 8.12 5.97
CA CYS A 229 -5.90 6.82 6.32
C CYS A 229 -6.95 5.83 6.82
N ALA A 230 -7.89 6.30 7.65
CA ALA A 230 -8.98 5.49 8.17
C ALA A 230 -9.94 5.01 7.06
N ALA A 231 -10.28 5.85 6.08
CA ALA A 231 -11.05 5.45 4.90
C ALA A 231 -10.34 4.34 4.09
N VAL A 232 -9.03 4.49 3.88
CA VAL A 232 -8.19 3.48 3.21
C VAL A 232 -8.18 2.16 4.01
N ILE A 233 -8.04 2.23 5.34
CA ILE A 233 -8.14 1.04 6.22
C ILE A 233 -9.50 0.36 6.06
N GLY A 234 -10.60 1.12 6.01
CA GLY A 234 -11.94 0.58 5.79
C GLY A 234 -12.03 -0.22 4.48
N GLY A 235 -11.49 0.32 3.39
CA GLY A 235 -11.42 -0.39 2.11
C GLY A 235 -10.51 -1.62 2.14
N ILE A 236 -9.36 -1.54 2.83
CA ILE A 236 -8.45 -2.69 3.02
C ILE A 236 -9.14 -3.78 3.84
N LEU A 237 -9.84 -3.45 4.92
CA LEU A 237 -10.55 -4.43 5.76
C LEU A 237 -11.69 -5.10 5.01
N ALA A 238 -12.41 -4.37 4.16
CA ALA A 238 -13.43 -4.96 3.28
C ALA A 238 -12.82 -5.95 2.28
N PHE A 239 -11.69 -5.60 1.65
CA PHE A 239 -10.92 -6.53 0.83
C PHE A 239 -10.46 -7.75 1.63
N LEU A 240 -9.91 -7.52 2.83
CA LEU A 240 -9.33 -8.55 3.69
C LEU A 240 -10.35 -9.60 4.11
N TRP A 241 -11.60 -9.19 4.37
CA TRP A 241 -12.70 -10.10 4.66
C TRP A 241 -12.87 -11.22 3.60
N PHE A 242 -12.62 -10.91 2.33
CA PHE A 242 -12.72 -11.88 1.23
C PHE A 242 -11.37 -12.46 0.78
N ASN A 243 -10.26 -11.92 1.29
CA ASN A 243 -8.90 -12.34 0.93
C ASN A 243 -8.22 -13.21 2.00
N ILE A 244 -8.69 -13.20 3.26
CA ILE A 244 -8.25 -14.14 4.29
C ILE A 244 -8.46 -15.59 3.79
N PRO A 245 -7.47 -16.48 3.96
CA PRO A 245 -7.48 -17.79 3.33
C PRO A 245 -8.74 -18.63 3.65
N PRO A 246 -9.34 -19.30 2.65
CA PRO A 246 -8.96 -19.29 1.23
C PRO A 246 -9.40 -18.01 0.51
N ALA A 247 -8.48 -17.34 -0.21
CA ALA A 247 -8.77 -16.08 -0.88
C ALA A 247 -9.78 -16.22 -2.05
N ARG A 248 -10.73 -15.29 -2.13
CA ARG A 248 -11.64 -15.17 -3.28
C ARG A 248 -11.05 -14.41 -4.46
N PHE A 249 -10.11 -13.51 -4.19
CA PHE A 249 -9.36 -12.78 -5.21
C PHE A 249 -8.07 -12.20 -4.61
N TYR A 250 -7.09 -11.92 -5.46
CA TYR A 250 -5.82 -11.32 -5.08
C TYR A 250 -5.83 -9.80 -5.23
N MET A 251 -5.05 -9.09 -4.40
CA MET A 251 -4.96 -7.63 -4.43
C MET A 251 -4.44 -7.14 -5.78
N SER A 252 -3.40 -7.80 -6.28
CA SER A 252 -2.74 -7.58 -7.58
C SER A 252 -2.20 -6.15 -7.75
N GLU A 253 -1.70 -5.82 -8.95
CA GLU A 253 -0.94 -4.58 -9.16
C GLU A 253 -1.80 -3.34 -8.93
N THR A 254 -3.09 -3.39 -9.29
CA THR A 254 -4.05 -2.28 -9.04
C THR A 254 -4.15 -1.90 -7.56
N GLY A 255 -4.03 -2.85 -6.63
CA GLY A 255 -4.05 -2.55 -5.20
C GLY A 255 -2.67 -2.21 -4.65
N SER A 256 -1.65 -3.01 -4.98
CA SER A 256 -0.30 -2.83 -4.42
C SER A 256 0.33 -1.51 -4.86
N MET A 257 0.20 -1.12 -6.14
CA MET A 257 0.72 0.14 -6.65
C MET A 257 -0.03 1.33 -6.06
N ALA A 258 -1.36 1.25 -5.96
CA ALA A 258 -2.17 2.29 -5.32
C ALA A 258 -1.73 2.52 -3.86
N LEU A 259 -1.66 1.46 -3.06
CA LEU A 259 -1.33 1.55 -1.63
C LEU A 259 0.11 2.02 -1.40
N THR A 260 1.08 1.55 -2.18
CA THR A 260 2.50 1.93 -2.01
C THR A 260 2.77 3.38 -2.41
N LEU A 261 2.22 3.86 -3.53
CA LEU A 261 2.34 5.28 -3.92
C LEU A 261 1.68 6.19 -2.91
N CYS A 262 0.46 5.85 -2.48
CA CYS A 262 -0.29 6.57 -1.47
C CYS A 262 0.47 6.61 -0.13
N LEU A 263 0.95 5.46 0.36
CA LEU A 263 1.70 5.35 1.61
C LEU A 263 2.97 6.22 1.61
N SER A 264 3.68 6.26 0.48
CA SER A 264 4.88 7.10 0.36
C SER A 264 4.56 8.57 0.62
N ILE A 265 3.44 9.06 0.09
CA ILE A 265 3.02 10.45 0.32
C ILE A 265 2.60 10.66 1.77
N VAL A 266 1.77 9.77 2.32
CA VAL A 266 1.32 9.86 3.72
C VAL A 266 2.53 9.96 4.66
N ALA A 267 3.57 9.15 4.45
CA ALA A 267 4.78 9.17 5.29
C ALA A 267 5.49 10.53 5.28
N PHE A 268 5.62 11.17 4.10
CA PHE A 268 6.21 12.51 3.99
C PHE A 268 5.31 13.61 4.57
N MET A 269 3.99 13.46 4.47
CA MET A 269 3.05 14.44 5.06
C MET A 269 3.07 14.39 6.59
N THR A 270 3.28 13.21 7.19
CA THR A 270 3.47 13.06 8.64
C THR A 270 4.89 13.40 9.13
N ASP A 271 5.77 13.83 8.23
CA ASP A 271 7.13 14.29 8.54
C ASP A 271 7.15 15.83 8.53
N SER A 272 7.57 16.42 7.41
CA SER A 272 7.86 17.85 7.28
C SER A 272 6.63 18.76 7.41
N LEU A 273 5.43 18.27 7.08
CA LEU A 273 4.18 19.04 7.19
C LEU A 273 3.47 18.84 8.53
N GLY A 274 3.85 17.80 9.27
CA GLY A 274 3.29 17.45 10.57
C GLY A 274 4.17 17.82 11.76
N GLU A 275 5.27 18.54 11.50
CA GLU A 275 6.34 18.82 12.48
C GLU A 275 6.91 17.55 13.14
N GLY A 276 6.81 16.40 12.45
CA GLY A 276 7.20 15.10 13.00
C GLY A 276 8.22 14.36 12.15
N GLU A 277 8.30 13.06 12.38
CA GLU A 277 9.41 12.21 11.90
C GLU A 277 8.90 11.02 11.09
N GLY A 278 7.77 11.22 10.40
CA GLY A 278 7.06 10.20 9.65
C GLY A 278 7.90 9.49 8.59
N LEU A 279 8.93 10.14 8.04
CA LEU A 279 9.80 9.55 7.04
C LEU A 279 10.81 8.59 7.67
N PHE A 280 11.45 8.99 8.77
CA PHE A 280 12.48 8.18 9.41
C PHE A 280 11.92 6.89 10.01
N VAL A 281 10.70 6.95 10.57
CA VAL A 281 10.06 5.75 11.15
C VAL A 281 9.46 4.81 10.10
N LEU A 282 9.39 5.19 8.82
CA LEU A 282 8.79 4.38 7.76
C LEU A 282 9.38 2.97 7.63
N PRO A 283 10.71 2.75 7.60
CA PRO A 283 11.28 1.41 7.52
C PRO A 283 11.00 0.57 8.78
N ILE A 284 10.69 1.22 9.91
CA ILE A 284 10.32 0.57 11.16
C ILE A 284 8.85 0.18 11.10
N ILE A 285 7.93 1.12 10.88
CA ILE A 285 6.49 0.85 10.80
C ILE A 285 6.17 -0.16 9.68
N ALA A 286 6.78 0.03 8.51
CA ALA A 286 6.63 -0.84 7.35
C ALA A 286 7.68 -1.97 7.30
N PHE A 287 8.24 -2.38 8.46
CA PHE A 287 9.32 -3.38 8.52
C PHE A 287 9.02 -4.65 7.72
N PRO A 288 7.81 -5.24 7.74
CA PRO A 288 7.51 -6.40 6.89
C PRO A 288 7.67 -6.14 5.38
N LEU A 289 7.28 -4.95 4.90
CA LEU A 289 7.49 -4.54 3.50
C LEU A 289 8.98 -4.38 3.20
N PHE A 290 9.70 -3.67 4.09
CA PHE A 290 11.12 -3.44 3.99
C PHE A 290 11.91 -4.76 3.95
N ALA A 291 11.69 -5.65 4.92
CA ALA A 291 12.35 -6.94 5.02
C ALA A 291 12.06 -7.83 3.80
N THR A 292 10.83 -7.79 3.29
CA THR A 292 10.45 -8.54 2.08
C THR A 292 11.22 -8.03 0.85
N SER A 293 11.26 -6.72 0.63
CA SER A 293 12.02 -6.11 -0.47
C SER A 293 13.53 -6.38 -0.33
N ALA A 294 14.10 -6.15 0.85
CA ALA A 294 15.50 -6.40 1.16
C ALA A 294 15.90 -7.87 0.91
N SER A 295 15.02 -8.83 1.25
CA SER A 295 15.28 -10.25 1.01
C SER A 295 15.47 -10.58 -0.48
N VAL A 296 14.72 -9.93 -1.36
CA VAL A 296 14.85 -10.13 -2.82
C VAL A 296 16.15 -9.52 -3.34
N ILE A 297 16.49 -8.31 -2.88
CA ILE A 297 17.72 -7.61 -3.28
C ILE A 297 18.94 -8.42 -2.81
N LEU A 298 18.98 -8.82 -1.54
CA LEU A 298 20.07 -9.61 -0.96
C LEU A 298 20.18 -10.97 -1.64
N GLN A 299 19.07 -11.64 -1.95
CA GLN A 299 19.08 -12.91 -2.69
C GLN A 299 19.72 -12.75 -4.08
N LYS A 300 19.37 -11.70 -4.83
CA LYS A 300 19.97 -11.42 -6.15
C LYS A 300 21.46 -11.08 -6.03
N PHE A 301 21.82 -10.28 -5.03
CA PHE A 301 23.22 -9.93 -4.75
C PHE A 301 24.06 -11.19 -4.45
N TYR A 302 23.61 -12.05 -3.52
CA TYR A 302 24.30 -13.29 -3.16
C TYR A 302 24.50 -14.22 -4.37
N LYS A 303 23.47 -14.39 -5.22
CA LYS A 303 23.60 -15.18 -6.44
C LYS A 303 24.62 -14.59 -7.41
N ARG A 304 24.66 -13.27 -7.57
CA ARG A 304 25.55 -12.59 -8.54
C ARG A 304 27.01 -12.60 -8.10
N PHE A 305 27.28 -12.36 -6.81
CA PHE A 305 28.64 -12.17 -6.31
C PHE A 305 29.24 -13.40 -5.64
N LEU A 306 28.42 -14.23 -4.98
CA LEU A 306 28.89 -15.42 -4.24
C LEU A 306 28.51 -16.73 -4.93
N GLY A 307 27.76 -16.70 -6.03
CA GLY A 307 27.33 -17.89 -6.78
C GLY A 307 26.36 -18.81 -6.03
N ARG A 308 25.94 -18.45 -4.81
CA ARG A 308 25.07 -19.26 -3.94
C ARG A 308 23.82 -18.48 -3.52
N LYS A 309 22.78 -19.22 -3.13
CA LYS A 309 21.53 -18.64 -2.62
C LYS A 309 21.67 -18.29 -1.14
N LEU A 310 21.15 -17.13 -0.73
CA LEU A 310 21.05 -16.74 0.69
C LEU A 310 19.85 -17.43 1.36
N LEU A 311 18.69 -17.35 0.71
CA LEU A 311 17.44 -18.00 1.09
C LEU A 311 17.10 -19.14 0.11
N ILE A 312 16.33 -20.13 0.55
CA ILE A 312 15.85 -21.24 -0.32
C ILE A 312 15.13 -20.66 -1.56
N ILE A 313 14.25 -19.70 -1.32
CA ILE A 313 13.50 -18.93 -2.30
C ILE A 313 13.27 -17.52 -1.74
N SER A 314 13.20 -16.52 -2.61
CA SER A 314 12.82 -15.14 -2.25
C SER A 314 11.49 -14.80 -2.91
N PRO A 315 10.61 -14.01 -2.26
CA PRO A 315 10.84 -13.22 -1.04
C PRO A 315 10.74 -14.01 0.28
N LEU A 316 10.98 -13.33 1.40
CA LEU A 316 11.10 -13.92 2.74
C LEU A 316 9.87 -14.75 3.17
N HIS A 317 8.65 -14.35 2.82
CA HIS A 317 7.45 -15.11 3.17
C HIS A 317 7.40 -16.49 2.49
N HIS A 318 7.82 -16.60 1.23
CA HIS A 318 7.94 -17.90 0.54
C HIS A 318 9.12 -18.73 1.04
N HIS A 319 10.17 -18.08 1.57
CA HIS A 319 11.23 -18.82 2.26
C HIS A 319 10.68 -19.63 3.42
N PHE A 320 9.79 -19.03 4.24
CA PHE A 320 9.13 -19.75 5.33
C PHE A 320 8.19 -20.85 4.85
N GLU A 321 7.44 -20.64 3.75
CA GLU A 321 6.64 -21.71 3.14
C GLU A 321 7.53 -22.86 2.64
N ALA A 322 8.69 -22.55 2.05
CA ALA A 322 9.65 -23.56 1.61
C ALA A 322 10.31 -24.33 2.77
N LEU A 323 10.33 -23.77 3.98
CA LEU A 323 10.72 -24.46 5.22
C LEU A 323 9.58 -25.34 5.80
N GLY A 324 8.41 -25.36 5.16
CA GLY A 324 7.26 -26.17 5.56
C GLY A 324 6.24 -25.44 6.44
N TRP A 325 6.32 -24.12 6.58
CA TRP A 325 5.28 -23.38 7.31
C TRP A 325 4.02 -23.26 6.45
N PRO A 326 2.82 -23.56 7.00
CA PRO A 326 1.58 -23.29 6.30
C PRO A 326 1.41 -21.79 5.99
N SER A 327 0.83 -21.46 4.85
CA SER A 327 0.67 -20.06 4.38
C SER A 327 -0.04 -19.17 5.41
N TYR A 328 -1.13 -19.65 6.02
CA TYR A 328 -1.85 -18.92 7.07
C TYR A 328 -0.98 -18.67 8.33
N LYS A 329 -0.05 -19.58 8.67
CA LYS A 329 0.89 -19.40 9.78
C LYS A 329 1.87 -18.26 9.47
N VAL A 330 2.33 -18.16 8.22
CA VAL A 330 3.19 -17.06 7.76
C VAL A 330 2.42 -15.73 7.85
N THR A 331 1.20 -15.67 7.30
CA THR A 331 0.33 -14.48 7.34
C THR A 331 0.12 -13.98 8.76
N MET A 332 -0.37 -14.84 9.67
CA MET A 332 -0.67 -14.43 11.05
C MET A 332 0.58 -13.96 11.81
N ARG A 333 1.74 -14.61 11.60
CA ARG A 333 3.00 -14.17 12.24
C ARG A 333 3.49 -12.83 11.71
N TYR A 334 3.33 -12.58 10.41
CA TYR A 334 3.65 -11.29 9.82
C TYR A 334 2.73 -10.17 10.34
N TRP A 335 1.45 -10.45 10.59
CA TRP A 335 0.56 -9.47 11.22
C TRP A 335 0.99 -9.12 12.64
N VAL A 336 1.37 -10.12 13.45
CA VAL A 336 1.92 -9.88 14.79
C VAL A 336 3.17 -8.99 14.70
N LEU A 337 4.11 -9.30 13.79
CA LEU A 337 5.29 -8.46 13.58
C LEU A 337 4.90 -7.05 13.13
N ALA A 338 3.99 -6.91 12.17
CA ALA A 338 3.53 -5.60 11.69
C ALA A 338 3.00 -4.74 12.85
N VAL A 339 2.17 -5.31 13.73
CA VAL A 339 1.62 -4.59 14.89
C VAL A 339 2.72 -4.17 15.87
N ILE A 340 3.66 -5.06 16.20
CA ILE A 340 4.76 -4.75 17.12
C ILE A 340 5.65 -3.63 16.56
N PHE A 341 6.01 -3.71 15.28
CA PHE A 341 6.84 -2.71 14.62
C PHE A 341 6.10 -1.37 14.41
N ALA A 342 4.79 -1.40 14.17
CA ALA A 342 3.94 -0.20 14.15
C ALA A 342 3.89 0.48 15.52
N ILE A 343 3.69 -0.27 16.60
CA ILE A 343 3.72 0.26 17.98
C ILE A 343 5.09 0.88 18.27
N PHE A 344 6.17 0.20 17.88
CA PHE A 344 7.53 0.71 18.10
C PHE A 344 7.77 2.01 17.33
N GLY A 345 7.42 2.07 16.04
CA GLY A 345 7.55 3.29 15.24
C GLY A 345 6.68 4.44 15.76
N LEU A 346 5.43 4.16 16.15
CA LEU A 346 4.55 5.15 16.78
C LEU A 346 5.13 5.68 18.09
N THR A 347 5.70 4.79 18.92
CA THR A 347 6.31 5.19 20.19
C THR A 347 7.51 6.09 19.97
N LEU A 348 8.36 5.78 18.98
CA LEU A 348 9.48 6.64 18.61
C LEU A 348 8.99 8.03 18.21
N THR A 349 8.04 8.12 17.28
CA THR A 349 7.51 9.41 16.78
C THR A 349 6.81 10.25 17.85
N LEU A 350 6.16 9.64 18.84
CA LEU A 350 5.42 10.36 19.88
C LEU A 350 6.28 10.78 21.08
N VAL A 351 7.47 10.21 21.22
CA VAL A 351 8.37 10.46 22.36
C VAL A 351 9.58 11.33 21.97
N SER A 352 9.99 11.27 20.71
CA SER A 352 10.95 12.19 20.08
C SER A 352 10.41 13.61 20.03
#